data_AF-A0A7J0F023-F1
#
_entry.id   AF-A0A7J0F023-F1
#
_cell.length_a   1.000
_cell.length_b   1.000
_cell.length_c   1.000
_cell.angle_alpha   90.00
_cell.angle_beta   90.00
_cell.angle_gamma   90.00
#
_symmetry.space_group_name_H-M   'P 1'
#
loop_
_entity.id
_entity.type
_entity.pdbx_description
1 polymer ?
#
loop_
_entity_poly.entity_id
_entity_poly.type
_entity_poly.pdbx_seq_one_letter_code
_entity_poly.pdbx_strand_id
1 'polypeptide(L)'
;MVSKTEEAQVNRLENQVDNGGGGAWEYLCLVRKLKLRRSDKVLKHGLSILNDPSKRSSLGHEVKADVHVKFFEQLSGLLVKLLQ
;
A
#
# COMPACT_ATOMS: atom_id res chain seq x y z
N MET A 1 4.43 18.13 5.85
CA MET A 1 3.66 18.70 4.74
C MET A 1 4.04 17.91 3.50
N VAL A 2 3.08 17.34 2.76
CA VAL A 2 3.37 16.60 1.52
C VAL A 2 3.69 17.61 0.43
N SER A 3 4.80 17.42 -0.29
CA SER A 3 5.16 18.30 -1.40
C SER A 3 4.35 17.96 -2.66
N LYS A 4 4.18 18.94 -3.56
CA LYS A 4 3.50 18.73 -4.85
C LYS A 4 4.12 17.59 -5.66
N THR A 5 5.44 17.41 -5.55
CA THR A 5 6.19 16.35 -6.24
C THR A 5 5.86 14.97 -5.68
N GLU A 6 5.78 14.84 -4.35
CA GLU A 6 5.41 13.59 -3.68
C GLU A 6 3.96 13.19 -3.99
N GLU A 7 3.03 14.15 -4.00
CA GLU A 7 1.65 13.89 -4.37
C GLU A 7 1.50 13.45 -5.83
N ALA A 8 2.21 14.11 -6.76
CA ALA A 8 2.26 13.70 -8.16
C ALA A 8 2.85 12.29 -8.33
N GLN A 9 3.88 11.94 -7.55
CA GLN A 9 4.47 10.61 -7.55
C GLN A 9 3.49 9.55 -7.05
N VAL A 10 2.77 9.81 -5.95
CA VAL A 10 1.73 8.90 -5.45
C VAL A 10 0.64 8.69 -6.50
N ASN A 11 0.15 9.76 -7.14
CA ASN A 11 -0.90 9.65 -8.14
C ASN A 11 -0.44 8.88 -9.39
N ARG A 12 0.81 9.08 -9.82
CA ARG A 12 1.40 8.32 -10.92
C ARG A 12 1.49 6.82 -10.58
N LEU A 13 2.00 6.49 -9.39
CA LEU A 13 2.10 5.11 -8.92
C LEU A 13 0.72 4.47 -8.77
N GLU A 14 -0.25 5.20 -8.22
CA GLU A 14 -1.64 4.73 -8.10
C GLU A 14 -2.22 4.35 -9.46
N ASN A 15 -2.15 5.26 -10.43
CA ASN A 15 -2.65 5.01 -11.78
C ASN A 15 -1.93 3.83 -12.43
N GLN A 16 -0.61 3.70 -12.24
CA GLN A 16 0.15 2.58 -12.78
C GLN A 16 -0.32 1.24 -12.19
N VAL A 17 -0.50 1.17 -10.88
CA VAL A 17 -0.91 -0.04 -10.17
C VAL A 17 -2.36 -0.40 -10.47
N ASP A 18 -3.25 0.59 -10.59
CA ASP A 18 -4.65 0.37 -10.98
C ASP A 18 -4.79 -0.17 -12.40
N ASN A 19 -3.90 0.23 -13.31
CA ASN A 19 -3.86 -0.28 -14.69
C ASN A 19 -3.11 -1.62 -14.82
N GLY A 20 -2.77 -2.28 -13.72
CA GLY A 20 -2.11 -3.59 -13.73
C GLY A 20 -0.60 -3.55 -14.00
N GLY A 21 0.01 -2.37 -13.95
CA GLY A 21 1.47 -2.22 -13.97
C GLY A 21 2.12 -2.72 -12.66
N GLY A 22 3.45 -2.70 -12.64
CA GLY A 22 4.23 -2.93 -11.41
C GLY A 22 4.17 -1.74 -10.45
N GLY A 23 4.86 -1.84 -9.31
CA GLY A 23 5.01 -0.71 -8.39
C GLY A 23 4.02 -0.69 -7.21
N ALA A 24 3.26 -1.76 -7.01
CA ALA A 24 2.25 -1.83 -5.96
C ALA A 24 2.85 -1.65 -4.56
N TRP A 25 4.06 -2.18 -4.34
CA TRP A 25 4.75 -2.03 -3.07
C TRP A 25 5.26 -0.60 -2.85
N GLU A 26 5.86 0.00 -3.87
CA GLU A 26 6.36 1.37 -3.88
C GLU A 26 5.23 2.38 -3.62
N TYR A 27 4.06 2.14 -4.23
CA TYR A 27 2.84 2.89 -3.95
C TYR A 27 2.46 2.81 -2.46
N LEU A 28 2.35 1.60 -1.91
CA LEU A 28 1.96 1.38 -0.52
C LEU A 28 2.95 2.02 0.47
N CYS A 29 4.26 1.89 0.20
CA CYS A 29 5.32 2.51 0.98
C CYS A 29 5.21 4.04 0.97
N LEU A 30 4.95 4.63 -0.19
CA LEU A 30 4.86 6.09 -0.34
C LEU A 30 3.59 6.65 0.32
N VAL A 31 2.44 6.02 0.12
CA VAL A 31 1.17 6.37 0.80
C VAL A 31 1.35 6.39 2.32
N ARG A 32 2.07 5.39 2.85
CA ARG A 32 2.39 5.31 4.28
C ARG A 32 3.36 6.41 4.73
N LYS A 33 4.48 6.58 4.02
CA LYS A 33 5.49 7.62 4.33
C LYS A 33 4.83 9.00 4.43
N LEU A 34 3.87 9.26 3.56
CA LEU A 34 3.15 10.54 3.46
C LEU A 34 1.86 10.59 4.30
N LYS A 35 1.50 9.51 5.01
CA LYS A 35 0.28 9.38 5.84
C LYS A 35 -1.00 9.74 5.08
N LEU A 36 -1.10 9.33 3.82
CA LEU A 36 -2.26 9.63 2.96
C LEU A 36 -3.45 8.72 3.25
N ARG A 37 -4.67 9.28 3.19
CA ARG A 37 -5.92 8.53 3.33
C ARG A 37 -6.38 7.94 1.99
N ARG A 38 -5.78 6.82 1.57
CA ARG A 38 -6.13 6.04 0.36
C ARG A 38 -6.59 4.62 0.72
N SER A 39 -7.44 4.50 1.75
CA SER A 39 -7.81 3.23 2.42
C SER A 39 -8.19 2.11 1.44
N ASP A 40 -9.07 2.40 0.48
CA ASP A 40 -9.62 1.39 -0.42
C ASP A 40 -8.55 0.85 -1.38
N LYS A 41 -7.69 1.75 -1.88
CA LYS A 41 -6.57 1.40 -2.76
C LYS A 41 -5.51 0.60 -2.02
N VAL A 42 -5.18 1.03 -0.80
CA VAL A 42 -4.25 0.31 0.08
C VAL A 42 -4.73 -1.11 0.35
N LEU A 43 -6.01 -1.27 0.68
CA LEU A 43 -6.61 -2.57 0.93
C LEU A 43 -6.58 -3.44 -0.35
N LYS A 44 -7.06 -2.92 -1.47
CA LYS A 44 -7.12 -3.62 -2.76
C LYS A 44 -5.73 -4.13 -3.19
N HIS A 45 -4.73 -3.24 -3.21
CA HIS A 45 -3.40 -3.59 -3.69
C HIS A 45 -2.62 -4.43 -2.67
N GLY A 46 -2.78 -4.16 -1.37
CA GLY A 46 -2.19 -4.98 -0.32
C GLY A 46 -2.71 -6.42 -0.33
N LEU A 47 -4.04 -6.61 -0.47
CA LEU A 47 -4.62 -7.95 -0.64
C LEU A 47 -4.10 -8.65 -1.90
N SER A 48 -3.98 -7.93 -3.02
CA SER A 48 -3.45 -8.50 -4.28
C SER A 48 -2.02 -9.02 -4.12
N ILE A 49 -1.18 -8.32 -3.36
CA ILE A 49 0.17 -8.76 -3.03
C ILE A 49 0.12 -9.98 -2.12
N LEU A 50 -0.67 -9.94 -1.04
CA LEU A 50 -0.71 -11.01 -0.03
C LEU A 50 -1.28 -12.33 -0.58
N ASN A 51 -2.23 -12.24 -1.51
CA ASN A 51 -2.87 -13.40 -2.12
C ASN A 51 -2.02 -14.04 -3.25
N ASP A 52 -0.95 -13.39 -3.69
CA ASP A 52 -0.10 -13.85 -4.78
C ASP A 52 1.29 -14.25 -4.25
N PRO A 53 1.62 -15.56 -4.17
CA PRO A 53 2.90 -16.05 -3.68
C PRO A 53 4.11 -15.50 -4.43
N SER A 54 3.98 -15.23 -5.73
CA SER A 54 5.06 -14.68 -6.56
C SER A 54 5.32 -13.22 -6.22
N LYS A 55 4.24 -12.42 -6.07
CA LYS A 55 4.36 -11.02 -5.61
C LYS A 55 4.93 -10.97 -4.19
N ARG A 56 4.47 -11.82 -3.27
CA ARG A 56 5.08 -11.91 -1.93
C ARG A 56 6.56 -12.27 -1.99
N SER A 57 6.94 -13.21 -2.83
CA SER A 57 8.32 -13.67 -2.94
C SER A 57 9.26 -12.60 -3.50
N SER A 58 8.74 -11.72 -4.36
CA SER A 58 9.47 -10.56 -4.89
C SER A 58 9.72 -9.46 -3.85
N LEU A 59 8.98 -9.45 -2.74
CA LEU A 59 9.26 -8.58 -1.60
C LEU A 59 10.38 -9.22 -0.78
N GLY A 60 11.52 -8.52 -0.62
CA GLY A 60 12.66 -9.04 0.14
C GLY A 60 12.28 -9.49 1.56
N HIS A 61 13.10 -10.34 2.19
CA HIS A 61 12.80 -10.91 3.52
C HIS A 61 12.48 -9.86 4.60
N GLU A 62 13.18 -8.73 4.59
CA GLU A 62 12.92 -7.58 5.48
C GLU A 62 11.57 -6.91 5.18
N VAL A 63 11.19 -6.88 3.91
CA VAL A 63 9.96 -6.27 3.42
C VAL A 63 8.75 -7.13 3.78
N LYS A 64 8.84 -8.47 3.68
CA LYS A 64 7.76 -9.42 4.00
C LYS A 64 7.23 -9.29 5.43
N ALA A 65 8.13 -9.18 6.42
CA ALA A 65 7.76 -9.03 7.82
C ALA A 65 7.07 -7.67 8.07
N ASP A 66 7.58 -6.62 7.41
CA ASP A 66 7.00 -5.27 7.51
C ASP A 66 5.61 -5.19 6.88
N VAL A 67 5.41 -5.83 5.72
CA VAL A 67 4.12 -5.89 5.03
C VAL A 67 3.06 -6.52 5.92
N HIS A 68 3.34 -7.69 6.52
CA HIS A 68 2.35 -8.42 7.30
C HIS A 68 1.92 -7.68 8.56
N VAL A 69 2.89 -7.18 9.34
CA VAL A 69 2.60 -6.46 10.59
C VAL A 69 1.90 -5.13 10.31
N LYS A 70 2.32 -4.39 9.27
CA LYS A 70 1.80 -3.04 9.02
C LYS A 70 0.55 -3.00 8.14
N PHE A 71 0.33 -4.01 7.30
CA PHE A 71 -0.98 -4.22 6.68
C PHE A 71 -2.03 -4.53 7.75
N PHE A 72 -1.68 -5.31 8.78
CA PHE A 72 -2.56 -5.60 9.90
C PHE A 72 -2.86 -4.36 10.76
N GLU A 73 -1.88 -3.48 11.02
CA GLU A 73 -2.14 -2.18 11.69
C GLU A 73 -3.02 -1.24 10.86
N GLN A 74 -2.82 -1.19 9.54
CA GLN A 74 -3.63 -0.34 8.67
C GLN A 74 -5.07 -0.87 8.56
N LEU A 75 -5.25 -2.20 8.48
CA LEU A 75 -6.56 -2.86 8.51
C LEU A 75 -7.26 -2.71 9.85
N SER A 76 -6.54 -2.83 10.97
CA SER A 76 -7.13 -2.66 12.30
C SER A 76 -7.63 -1.23 12.50
N GLY A 77 -6.87 -0.22 12.06
CA GLY A 77 -7.31 1.18 12.07
C GLY A 77 -8.51 1.47 11.16
N LEU A 78 -8.68 0.71 10.09
CA LEU A 78 -9.85 0.76 9.19
C LEU A 78 -11.07 0.08 9.80
N LEU A 79 -10.88 -1.09 10.41
CA LEU A 79 -11.91 -1.83 11.15
C LEU A 79 -12.45 -1.02 12.32
N VAL A 80 -11.58 -0.36 13.08
CA VAL A 80 -11.99 0.54 14.18
C VAL A 80 -12.85 1.70 13.68
N LYS A 81 -12.55 2.26 12.49
CA LYS A 81 -13.36 3.34 11.89
C LYS A 81 -14.68 2.89 11.28
N LEU A 82 -14.79 1.62 10.89
CA LEU A 82 -16.03 1.04 10.34
C LEU A 82 -16.99 0.55 11.44
N LEU A 83 -16.49 0.36 12.66
CA LEU A 83 -17.25 -0.12 13.83
C LEU A 83 -17.68 1.01 14.78
N GLN A 84 -17.43 2.28 14.44
CA GLN A 84 -17.87 3.48 15.16
C GLN A 84 -18.81 4.31 14.29
#